data_AF-A0A9D9G1M4-F1
#
_entry.id   AF-A0A9D9G1M4-F1
#
_cell.length_a   1.000
_cell.length_b   1.000
_cell.length_c   1.000
_cell.angle_alpha   90.00
_cell.angle_beta   90.00
_cell.angle_gamma   90.00
#
_symmetry.space_group_name_H-M   'P 1'
#
loop_
_entity.id
_entity.type
_entity.pdbx_description
1 polymer ?
#
loop_
_entity_poly.entity_id
_entity_poly.type
_entity_poly.pdbx_seq_one_letter_code
_entity_poly.pdbx_strand_id
1 'polypeptide(L)'
;MKTVIKISKVVNIIALLFLLLGLYGLPMTGLLQVIAAILIFAARPKEKLLWVYFGTVLAFFCIWDYKIIQWQWLYIIPPSLIILLTYVIHFKKFK
;
A
#
# COMPACT_ATOMS: atom_id res chain seq x y z
N MET A 1 -17.22 0.42 9.94
CA MET A 1 -16.39 1.48 9.29
C MET A 1 -15.22 1.98 10.13
N LYS A 2 -15.44 2.52 11.35
CA LYS A 2 -14.34 3.04 12.19
C LYS A 2 -13.25 1.99 12.46
N THR A 3 -13.65 0.74 12.70
CA THR A 3 -12.73 -0.39 12.93
C THR A 3 -11.88 -0.72 11.70
N VAL A 4 -12.46 -0.77 10.50
CA VAL A 4 -11.72 -1.08 9.26
C VAL A 4 -10.68 -0.01 8.94
N ILE A 5 -11.03 1.26 9.12
CA ILE A 5 -10.10 2.37 8.96
C ILE A 5 -8.97 2.28 10.00
N LYS A 6 -9.29 1.96 11.25
CA LYS A 6 -8.30 1.78 12.32
C LYS A 6 -7.34 0.62 12.03
N ILE A 7 -7.87 -0.53 11.59
CA ILE A 7 -7.06 -1.70 11.20
C ILE A 7 -6.14 -1.32 10.04
N SER A 8 -6.67 -0.64 9.02
CA SER A 8 -5.89 -0.27 7.84
C SER A 8 -4.78 0.74 8.16
N LYS A 9 -5.00 1.65 9.14
CA LYS A 9 -3.94 2.50 9.70
C LYS A 9 -2.83 1.68 10.33
N VAL A 10 -3.20 0.72 11.18
CA VAL A 10 -2.23 -0.14 11.87
C VAL A 10 -1.44 -0.96 10.86
N VAL A 11 -2.10 -1.58 9.88
CA VAL A 11 -1.43 -2.33 8.80
C VAL A 11 -0.47 -1.43 8.01
N ASN A 12 -0.85 -0.20 7.69
CA ASN A 12 0.02 0.75 6.99
C ASN A 12 1.25 1.16 7.81
N ILE A 13 1.11 1.32 9.14
CA ILE A 13 2.24 1.58 10.05
C ILE A 13 3.18 0.37 10.10
N ILE A 14 2.64 -0.85 10.20
CA ILE A 14 3.44 -2.08 10.20
C ILE A 14 4.18 -2.23 8.86
N ALA A 15 3.52 -1.94 7.73
CA ALA A 15 4.13 -1.95 6.41
C ALA A 15 5.32 -0.99 6.31
N LEU A 16 5.23 0.19 6.96
CA LEU A 16 6.32 1.14 7.06
C LEU A 16 7.50 0.59 7.87
N LEU A 17 7.24 -0.11 8.99
CA LEU A 17 8.30 -0.76 9.77
C LEU A 17 9.05 -1.81 8.94
N PHE A 18 8.33 -2.62 8.16
CA PHE A 18 8.97 -3.55 7.23
C PHE A 18 9.76 -2.82 6.14
N LEU A 19 9.27 -1.69 5.65
CA LEU A 19 9.98 -0.93 4.61
C LEU A 19 11.36 -0.44 5.11
N LEU A 20 11.47 -0.10 6.41
CA LEU A 20 12.74 0.30 7.03
C LEU A 20 13.79 -0.82 7.07
N LEU A 21 13.39 -2.09 6.92
CA LEU A 21 14.31 -3.22 6.78
C LEU A 21 14.90 -3.33 5.36
N GLY A 22 14.59 -2.37 4.48
CA GLY A 22 15.10 -2.31 3.13
C GLY A 22 14.61 -3.48 2.27
N LEU A 23 15.53 -4.08 1.51
CA LEU A 23 15.20 -5.11 0.51
C LEU A 23 14.49 -6.33 1.10
N TYR A 24 14.87 -6.74 2.31
CA TYR A 24 14.31 -7.90 2.99
C TYR A 24 12.86 -7.67 3.45
N GLY A 25 12.49 -6.42 3.72
CA GLY A 25 11.15 -6.08 4.18
C GLY A 25 10.16 -5.80 3.06
N LEU A 26 10.63 -5.55 1.83
CA LEU A 26 9.79 -5.20 0.69
C LEU A 26 8.66 -6.21 0.39
N PRO A 27 8.89 -7.54 0.38
CA PRO A 27 7.80 -8.49 0.14
C PRO A 27 6.71 -8.38 1.20
N MET A 28 7.10 -8.20 2.47
CA MET A 28 6.16 -8.04 3.57
C MET A 28 5.44 -6.69 3.53
N THR A 29 6.15 -5.60 3.22
CA THR A 29 5.54 -4.28 3.01
C THR A 29 4.47 -4.34 1.94
N GLY A 30 4.78 -4.92 0.78
CA GLY A 30 3.81 -5.02 -0.30
C GLY A 30 2.63 -5.94 0.05
N LEU A 31 2.85 -7.07 0.71
CA LEU A 31 1.77 -7.96 1.14
C LEU A 31 0.82 -7.23 2.10
N LEU A 32 1.36 -6.51 3.07
CA LEU A 32 0.57 -5.69 4.00
C LEU A 32 -0.16 -4.56 3.26
N GLN A 33 0.44 -3.97 2.23
CA GLN A 33 -0.20 -2.97 1.39
C GLN A 33 -1.38 -3.52 0.59
N VAL A 34 -1.29 -4.74 0.06
CA VAL A 34 -2.41 -5.44 -0.59
C VAL A 34 -3.53 -5.68 0.41
N ILE A 35 -3.22 -6.18 1.60
CA ILE A 35 -4.22 -6.40 2.66
C ILE A 35 -4.90 -5.08 3.04
N ALA A 36 -4.13 -4.02 3.28
CA ALA A 36 -4.69 -2.70 3.59
C ALA A 36 -5.56 -2.16 2.44
N ALA A 37 -5.15 -2.38 1.19
CA ALA A 37 -5.90 -2.01 0.01
C ALA A 37 -7.26 -2.73 -0.03
N ILE A 38 -7.27 -4.06 0.12
CA ILE A 38 -8.50 -4.86 0.12
C ILE A 38 -9.45 -4.41 1.22
N LEU A 39 -8.94 -4.20 2.43
CA LEU A 39 -9.75 -3.76 3.58
C LEU A 39 -10.41 -2.39 3.33
N ILE A 40 -9.63 -1.42 2.85
CA ILE A 40 -10.15 -0.08 2.57
C ILE A 40 -11.05 -0.06 1.34
N PHE A 41 -10.72 -0.85 0.33
CA PHE A 41 -11.49 -1.00 -0.89
C PHE A 41 -12.88 -1.59 -0.59
N ALA A 42 -12.94 -2.67 0.19
CA ALA A 42 -14.20 -3.26 0.66
C ALA A 42 -15.03 -2.28 1.48
N ALA A 43 -14.38 -1.41 2.27
CA ALA A 43 -15.09 -0.38 3.02
C ALA A 43 -15.59 0.80 2.17
N ARG A 44 -14.92 1.13 1.05
CA ARG A 44 -15.20 2.32 0.22
C ARG A 44 -14.89 2.06 -1.27
N PRO A 45 -15.65 1.21 -1.98
CA PRO A 45 -15.34 0.82 -3.36
C PRO A 45 -15.60 1.92 -4.41
N LYS A 46 -16.32 2.99 -4.05
CA LYS A 46 -16.66 4.09 -4.97
C LYS A 46 -15.54 5.11 -5.15
N GLU A 47 -14.46 5.00 -4.37
CA GLU A 47 -13.36 5.98 -4.38
C GLU A 47 -12.34 5.69 -5.48
N LYS A 48 -12.32 6.54 -6.52
CA LYS A 48 -11.39 6.38 -7.67
C LYS A 48 -9.92 6.31 -7.27
N LEU A 49 -9.50 7.06 -6.25
CA LEU A 49 -8.12 7.04 -5.73
C LEU A 49 -7.74 5.67 -5.14
N LEU A 50 -8.68 4.94 -4.55
CA LEU A 50 -8.44 3.61 -4.01
C LEU A 50 -8.30 2.57 -5.11
N TRP A 51 -9.03 2.73 -6.20
CA TRP A 51 -8.83 1.92 -7.40
C TRP A 51 -7.44 2.14 -8.01
N VAL A 52 -7.00 3.40 -8.12
CA VAL A 52 -5.65 3.72 -8.61
C VAL A 52 -4.59 3.13 -7.68
N TYR A 53 -4.73 3.34 -6.36
CA TYR A 53 -3.83 2.74 -5.37
C TYR A 53 -3.77 1.21 -5.49
N PHE A 54 -4.92 0.54 -5.51
CA PHE A 54 -4.98 -0.92 -5.60
C PHE A 54 -4.41 -1.45 -6.92
N GLY A 55 -4.71 -0.80 -8.03
CA GLY A 55 -4.16 -1.13 -9.34
C GLY A 55 -2.63 -0.99 -9.36
N THR A 56 -2.08 0.06 -8.76
CA THR A 56 -0.62 0.25 -8.69
C THR A 56 0.04 -0.80 -7.78
N VAL A 57 -0.58 -1.14 -6.65
CA VAL A 57 -0.09 -2.23 -5.78
C VAL A 57 -0.07 -3.56 -6.53
N LEU A 58 -1.15 -3.91 -7.24
CA LEU A 58 -1.21 -5.14 -8.03
C LEU A 58 -0.20 -5.14 -9.17
N ALA A 59 -0.13 -4.05 -9.95
CA ALA A 59 0.80 -3.92 -11.05
C ALA A 59 2.24 -4.08 -10.59
N PHE A 60 2.61 -3.47 -9.46
CA PHE A 60 3.91 -3.62 -8.83
C PHE A 60 4.25 -5.09 -8.53
N PHE A 61 3.30 -5.86 -8.01
CA PHE A 61 3.51 -7.29 -7.75
C PHE A 61 3.54 -8.14 -9.01
N CYS A 62 2.77 -7.80 -10.05
CA CYS A 62 2.82 -8.51 -11.33
C CYS A 62 4.16 -8.34 -12.05
N ILE A 63 4.83 -7.20 -11.87
CA ILE A 63 6.16 -6.93 -12.43
C ILE A 63 7.30 -7.23 -11.44
N TRP A 64 6.97 -7.67 -10.23
CA TRP A 64 7.94 -8.00 -9.18
C TRP A 64 8.64 -9.31 -9.54
N ASP A 65 9.72 -9.19 -10.29
CA ASP A 65 10.69 -10.25 -10.50
C ASP A 65 12.03 -9.81 -9.90
N TYR A 66 12.66 -10.68 -9.11
CA TYR A 66 13.96 -10.42 -8.49
C TYR A 66 15.05 -10.03 -9.50
N LYS A 67 14.94 -10.46 -10.76
CA LYS A 67 15.81 -10.05 -11.87
C LYS A 67 15.51 -8.65 -12.41
N ILE A 68 14.24 -8.23 -12.39
CA ILE A 68 13.79 -6.89 -12.82
C ILE A 68 14.14 -5.83 -11.76
N ILE A 69 14.22 -6.23 -10.49
CA ILE A 69 14.55 -5.39 -9.33
C ILE A 69 15.97 -4.79 -9.36
N GLN A 70 16.83 -5.15 -10.32
CA GLN A 70 18.04 -4.38 -10.65
C GLN A 70 17.74 -2.91 -10.99
N TRP A 71 16.50 -2.63 -11.37
CA TRP A 71 15.99 -1.31 -11.68
C TRP A 71 15.68 -0.57 -10.38
N GLN A 72 16.72 0.04 -9.80
CA GLN A 72 16.72 0.68 -8.48
C GLN A 72 15.57 1.68 -8.25
N TRP A 73 14.98 2.23 -9.31
CA TRP A 73 13.83 3.13 -9.21
C TRP A 73 12.53 2.44 -8.79
N LEU A 74 12.36 1.12 -9.01
CA LEU A 74 11.20 0.37 -8.53
C LEU A 74 11.08 0.37 -6.99
N TYR A 75 12.19 0.58 -6.27
CA TYR A 75 12.19 0.71 -4.82
C TYR A 75 11.49 1.97 -4.31
N ILE A 76 11.24 2.96 -5.16
CA ILE A 76 10.47 4.15 -4.82
C ILE A 76 8.97 3.83 -4.74
N ILE A 77 8.49 2.80 -5.44
CA ILE A 77 7.06 2.49 -5.53
C ILE A 77 6.44 2.15 -4.16
N PRO A 78 7.01 1.24 -3.34
CA PRO A 78 6.49 0.93 -2.01
C PRO A 78 6.37 2.13 -1.06
N PRO A 79 7.41 2.99 -0.86
CA PRO A 79 7.25 4.20 -0.04
C PRO A 79 6.19 5.15 -0.61
N SER A 80 6.14 5.33 -1.94
CA SER A 80 5.14 6.17 -2.60
C SER A 80 3.72 5.70 -2.30
N LEU A 81 3.51 4.39 -2.34
CA LEU A 81 2.21 3.78 -2.05
C LEU A 81 1.83 3.89 -0.57
N ILE A 82 2.78 3.75 0.37
CA ILE A 82 2.53 4.01 1.80
C ILE A 82 2.09 5.46 2.02
N ILE A 83 2.77 6.42 1.39
CA ILE A 83 2.42 7.84 1.48
C ILE A 83 1.02 8.08 0.90
N LEU A 84 0.72 7.53 -0.27
CA LEU A 84 -0.58 7.65 -0.92
C LEU A 84 -1.70 7.07 -0.05
N LEU A 85 -1.50 5.88 0.52
CA LEU A 85 -2.47 5.27 1.41
C LEU A 85 -2.67 6.10 2.68
N THR A 86 -1.59 6.63 3.26
CA THR A 86 -1.64 7.53 4.41
C THR A 86 -2.46 8.77 4.11
N TYR A 87 -2.25 9.38 2.95
CA TYR A 87 -3.00 10.54 2.48
C TYR A 87 -4.49 10.23 2.33
N VAL A 88 -4.84 9.11 1.68
CA VAL A 88 -6.23 8.70 1.51
C VAL A 88 -6.91 8.46 2.85
N ILE A 89 -6.22 7.81 3.80
CA ILE A 89 -6.75 7.50 5.12
C ILE A 89 -6.92 8.75 6.02
N HIS A 90 -6.03 9.74 5.93
CA HIS A 90 -6.00 10.87 6.89
C HIS A 90 -6.60 12.15 6.34
N PHE A 91 -6.32 12.50 5.09
CA PHE A 91 -6.66 13.82 4.54
C PHE A 91 -7.93 13.82 3.71
N LYS A 92 -8.32 12.69 3.15
CA LYS A 92 -9.61 12.60 2.48
C LYS A 92 -10.72 12.58 3.53
N LYS A 93 -11.39 13.73 3.72
CA LYS A 93 -12.63 13.81 4.50
C LYS A 93 -13.65 12.90 3.82
N PHE A 94 -13.81 11.71 4.38
CA PHE A 94 -14.80 10.72 3.99
C PHE A 94 -16.21 11.27 4.28
N LYS A 95 -16.74 12.09 3.36
CA LYS A 95 -18.17 12.41 3.33
C LYS A 95 -19.00 11.18 2.96
#